data_AF-A0A077X781-F1
#
_entry.id   AF-A0A077X781-F1
#
_cell.length_a   1.000
_cell.length_b   1.000
_cell.length_c   1.000
_cell.angle_alpha   90.00
_cell.angle_beta   90.00
_cell.angle_gamma   90.00
#
_symmetry.space_group_name_H-M   'P 1'
#
loop_
_entity.id
_entity.type
_entity.pdbx_description
1 polymer ?
#
loop_
_entity_poly.entity_id
_entity_poly.type
_entity_poly.pdbx_seq_one_letter_code
_entity_poly.pdbx_strand_id
1 'polypeptide(L)'
;MDDTLCSNFDILRMHLPAKLGGTAKRELKNIIDFQNYCHNDNCNTDLEKITVGFLWLLGKYYSISQNRSYNENNTNPFFLYMISWFSYQLNKITGHNSTTINDFYNKKIKNNDKYKKFRDDSSKFTNLDEDLNKKSDFLNINIKDLSKFYDPFKLLCSMYGNAAMNINDATLSNTATSFVNTYTELNNNYNAKGTAYSQILSALSTDYNNLKTKCKDCSSLPAIKTTQNHVLSSKNNSEQSSGQSSRQFSAKTYEVTSSSSIGNKLFTVLSIFGAIAFFLGISYKYSLFGFRKRAQKQYLREKIRNIKKKMSC
;
A
#
# COMPACT_ATOMS: atom_id res chain seq x y z
N MET A 1 -7.03 -1.51 -3.69
CA MET A 1 -5.78 -0.78 -3.96
C MET A 1 -5.83 -0.09 -5.31
N ASP A 2 -5.12 1.05 -5.43
CA ASP A 2 -4.88 1.76 -6.69
C ASP A 2 -3.65 1.14 -7.37
N ASP A 3 -3.73 0.80 -8.66
CA ASP A 3 -2.64 0.12 -9.39
C ASP A 3 -1.34 0.96 -9.46
N THR A 4 -1.47 2.28 -9.29
CA THR A 4 -0.33 3.21 -9.21
C THR A 4 0.56 2.95 -7.99
N LEU A 5 0.00 2.37 -6.92
CA LEU A 5 0.70 2.13 -5.67
C LEU A 5 1.81 1.08 -5.84
N CYS A 6 1.48 -0.11 -6.33
CA CYS A 6 2.49 -1.16 -6.60
C CYS A 6 3.53 -0.71 -7.61
N SER A 7 3.11 0.08 -8.60
CA SER A 7 4.01 0.57 -9.64
C SER A 7 5.17 1.38 -9.08
N ASN A 8 4.96 2.17 -8.02
CA ASN A 8 6.04 2.89 -7.34
C ASN A 8 7.05 1.94 -6.69
N PHE A 9 6.60 0.87 -6.02
CA PHE A 9 7.48 -0.14 -5.45
C PHE A 9 8.16 -1.00 -6.51
N ASP A 10 7.51 -1.25 -7.65
CA ASP A 10 8.13 -1.93 -8.80
C ASP A 10 9.30 -1.13 -9.37
N ILE A 11 9.10 0.18 -9.56
CA ILE A 11 10.17 1.10 -9.97
C ILE A 11 11.29 1.01 -8.96
N LEU A 12 11.00 1.20 -7.68
CA LEU A 12 12.00 1.21 -6.63
C LEU A 12 12.80 -0.10 -6.58
N ARG A 13 12.15 -1.25 -6.76
CA ARG A 13 12.82 -2.57 -6.84
C ARG A 13 13.75 -2.74 -8.04
N MET A 14 13.61 -1.94 -9.11
CA MET A 14 14.59 -1.93 -10.21
C MET A 14 15.90 -1.28 -9.80
N HIS A 15 15.85 -0.34 -8.84
CA HIS A 15 16.99 0.43 -8.37
C HIS A 15 17.56 -0.10 -7.04
N LEU A 16 16.70 -0.64 -6.17
CA LEU A 16 17.02 -1.19 -4.85
C LEU A 16 16.53 -2.64 -4.78
N PRO A 17 17.38 -3.62 -5.10
CA PRO A 17 16.99 -5.03 -5.05
C PRO A 17 16.64 -5.45 -3.62
N ALA A 18 15.68 -6.37 -3.49
CA ALA A 18 15.19 -6.82 -2.19
C ALA A 18 16.24 -7.64 -1.40
N LYS A 19 17.24 -8.22 -2.08
CA LYS A 19 18.36 -8.92 -1.46
C LYS A 19 19.52 -7.94 -1.27
N LEU A 20 20.07 -7.86 -0.07
CA LEU A 20 21.31 -7.14 0.21
C LEU A 20 22.45 -7.66 -0.66
N GLY A 21 23.23 -6.76 -1.26
CA GLY A 21 24.25 -7.09 -2.24
C GLY A 21 23.71 -7.65 -3.57
N GLY A 22 22.39 -7.65 -3.78
CA GLY A 22 21.81 -8.00 -5.07
C GLY A 22 22.18 -6.98 -6.15
N THR A 23 22.25 -7.42 -7.41
CA THR A 23 22.52 -6.53 -8.52
C THR A 23 21.27 -5.73 -8.88
N ALA A 24 21.34 -4.40 -8.73
CA ALA A 24 20.28 -3.51 -9.20
C ALA A 24 20.18 -3.58 -10.74
N LYS A 25 18.96 -3.52 -11.28
CA LYS A 25 18.75 -3.50 -12.74
C LYS A 25 19.05 -2.14 -13.36
N ARG A 26 19.01 -1.10 -12.54
CA ARG A 26 19.24 0.30 -12.90
C ARG A 26 19.94 1.00 -11.75
N GLU A 27 20.78 1.98 -12.06
CA GLU A 27 21.40 2.82 -11.04
C GLU A 27 20.35 3.67 -10.32
N LEU A 28 20.54 3.91 -9.02
CA LEU A 28 19.58 4.66 -8.19
C LEU A 28 19.41 6.12 -8.66
N LYS A 29 20.49 6.75 -9.15
CA LYS A 29 20.46 8.12 -9.70
C LYS A 29 19.50 8.32 -10.88
N ASN A 30 19.06 7.22 -11.51
CA ASN A 30 18.09 7.25 -12.60
C ASN A 30 16.63 7.33 -12.12
N ILE A 31 16.38 7.37 -10.81
CA ILE A 31 15.05 7.67 -10.26
C ILE A 31 14.70 9.13 -10.56
N ILE A 32 13.43 9.37 -10.91
CA ILE A 32 12.90 10.72 -11.15
C ILE A 32 13.09 11.58 -9.90
N ASP A 33 13.60 12.79 -10.09
CA ASP A 33 13.88 13.76 -9.04
C ASP A 33 14.93 13.30 -8.01
N PHE A 34 15.82 12.36 -8.36
CA PHE A 34 16.85 11.84 -7.45
C PHE A 34 17.63 12.94 -6.70
N GLN A 35 17.99 14.02 -7.40
CA GLN A 35 18.71 15.18 -6.84
C GLN A 35 17.96 15.88 -5.69
N ASN A 36 16.64 15.69 -5.57
CA ASN A 36 15.85 16.23 -4.47
C ASN A 36 16.07 15.43 -3.18
N TYR A 37 16.42 14.15 -3.31
CA TYR A 37 16.56 13.22 -2.19
C TYR A 37 18.02 12.88 -1.89
N CYS A 38 18.94 13.18 -2.80
CA CYS A 38 20.38 13.06 -2.60
C CYS A 38 21.10 14.21 -3.29
N HIS A 39 21.46 15.24 -2.52
CA HIS A 39 22.21 16.36 -3.07
C HIS A 39 23.68 15.94 -3.36
N ASN A 40 24.20 16.35 -4.52
CA ASN A 40 25.59 16.10 -4.98
C ASN A 40 25.97 14.62 -5.20
N ASP A 41 25.00 13.73 -5.46
CA ASP A 41 25.23 12.31 -5.76
C ASP A 41 26.07 11.54 -4.73
N ASN A 42 26.11 12.02 -3.48
CA ASN A 42 26.99 11.48 -2.42
C ASN A 42 26.33 10.40 -1.53
N CYS A 43 25.28 9.73 -2.03
CA CYS A 43 24.52 8.70 -1.32
C CYS A 43 24.95 7.30 -1.77
N ASN A 44 26.10 6.88 -1.27
CA ASN A 44 26.82 5.71 -1.78
C ASN A 44 26.62 4.47 -0.89
N THR A 45 26.38 4.67 0.39
CA THR A 45 26.16 3.55 1.33
C THR A 45 24.78 2.93 1.13
N ASP A 46 24.63 1.66 1.50
CA ASP A 46 23.33 0.98 1.40
C ASP A 46 22.25 1.68 2.24
N LEU A 47 22.63 2.20 3.42
CA LEU A 47 21.73 2.98 4.27
C LEU A 47 21.25 4.26 3.59
N GLU A 48 22.15 5.02 2.95
CA GLU A 48 21.78 6.24 2.23
C GLU A 48 20.90 5.92 1.02
N LYS A 49 21.23 4.87 0.25
CA LYS A 49 20.42 4.43 -0.88
C LYS A 49 18.99 4.04 -0.47
N ILE A 50 18.86 3.32 0.64
CA ILE A 50 17.56 2.95 1.22
C ILE A 50 16.82 4.20 1.72
N THR A 51 17.53 5.15 2.33
CA THR A 51 16.96 6.43 2.79
C THR A 51 16.44 7.25 1.61
N VAL A 52 17.20 7.36 0.53
CA VAL A 52 16.77 8.02 -0.72
C VAL A 52 15.50 7.37 -1.26
N GLY A 53 15.43 6.04 -1.28
CA GLY A 53 14.23 5.32 -1.70
C GLY A 53 13.00 5.64 -0.85
N PHE A 54 13.18 5.75 0.46
CA PHE A 54 12.12 6.14 1.40
C PHE A 54 11.64 7.58 1.16
N LEU A 55 12.57 8.53 1.05
CA LEU A 55 12.23 9.94 0.80
C LEU A 55 11.52 10.12 -0.55
N TRP A 56 11.93 9.35 -1.56
CA TRP A 56 11.25 9.33 -2.86
C TRP A 56 9.80 8.85 -2.76
N LEU A 57 9.55 7.73 -2.06
CA LEU A 57 8.19 7.23 -1.82
C LEU A 57 7.36 8.24 -1.02
N LEU A 58 7.97 8.90 -0.05
CA LEU A 58 7.34 9.94 0.76
C LEU A 58 6.96 11.16 -0.10
N GLY A 59 7.83 11.59 -1.01
CA GLY A 59 7.51 12.62 -2.00
C GLY A 59 6.34 12.22 -2.92
N LYS A 60 6.28 10.97 -3.36
CA LYS A 60 5.14 10.45 -4.14
C LYS A 60 3.85 10.43 -3.33
N TYR A 61 3.93 10.05 -2.06
CA TYR A 61 2.79 10.06 -1.13
C TYR A 61 2.17 11.47 -1.05
N TYR A 62 3.00 12.49 -0.86
CA TYR A 62 2.55 13.89 -0.82
C TYR A 62 2.02 14.41 -2.16
N SER A 63 2.62 13.99 -3.27
CA SER A 63 2.13 14.37 -4.60
C SER A 63 0.73 13.80 -4.86
N ILE A 64 0.43 12.60 -4.36
CA ILE A 64 -0.89 11.97 -4.50
C ILE A 64 -1.91 12.64 -3.57
N SER A 65 -1.51 13.03 -2.34
CA SER A 65 -2.43 13.68 -1.40
C SER A 65 -2.88 15.06 -1.87
N GLN A 66 -2.04 15.81 -2.61
CA GLN A 66 -2.39 17.13 -3.16
C GLN A 66 -3.39 17.09 -4.31
N ASN A 67 -3.32 16.05 -5.16
CA ASN A 67 -4.12 15.98 -6.39
C ASN A 67 -5.53 15.41 -6.19
N ARG A 68 -5.85 14.92 -5.00
CA ARG A 68 -7.19 14.49 -4.61
C ARG A 68 -7.66 15.45 -3.52
N SER A 69 -8.92 15.86 -3.49
CA SER A 69 -9.51 16.46 -2.29
C SER A 69 -9.50 15.38 -1.20
N TYR A 70 -8.36 15.23 -0.53
CA TYR A 70 -8.08 14.08 0.29
C TYR A 70 -8.80 14.27 1.61
N ASN A 71 -9.83 13.46 1.87
CA ASN A 71 -10.39 13.35 3.21
C ASN A 71 -9.27 12.87 4.14
N GLU A 72 -9.10 13.57 5.25
CA GLU A 72 -8.07 13.45 6.30
C GLU A 72 -8.00 12.08 7.01
N ASN A 73 -8.43 10.99 6.38
CA ASN A 73 -8.29 9.67 6.99
C ASN A 73 -6.80 9.34 7.13
N ASN A 74 -6.37 9.27 8.39
CA ASN A 74 -4.99 9.07 8.81
C ASN A 74 -4.34 7.77 8.28
N THR A 75 -5.14 6.86 7.74
CA THR A 75 -4.76 5.50 7.37
C THR A 75 -4.74 5.32 5.85
N ASN A 76 -3.94 6.12 5.13
CA ASN A 76 -3.71 5.87 3.70
C ASN A 76 -2.89 4.57 3.55
N PRO A 77 -3.41 3.54 2.86
CA PRO A 77 -2.69 2.27 2.67
C PRO A 77 -1.29 2.46 2.06
N PHE A 78 -1.11 3.47 1.19
CA PHE A 78 0.22 3.78 0.65
C PHE A 78 1.22 4.12 1.76
N PHE A 79 0.83 4.95 2.72
CA PHE A 79 1.71 5.32 3.82
C PHE A 79 2.13 4.08 4.61
N LEU A 80 1.16 3.23 4.94
CA LEU A 80 1.41 1.99 5.69
C LEU A 80 2.36 1.05 4.95
N TYR A 81 2.13 0.81 3.66
CA TYR A 81 3.00 -0.06 2.86
C TYR A 81 4.40 0.52 2.65
N MET A 82 4.52 1.84 2.54
CA MET A 82 5.80 2.54 2.46
C MET A 82 6.61 2.33 3.74
N ILE A 83 6.01 2.55 4.92
CA ILE A 83 6.73 2.39 6.20
C ILE A 83 7.05 0.91 6.46
N SER A 84 6.19 -0.03 6.07
CA SER A 84 6.50 -1.46 6.13
C SER A 84 7.69 -1.84 5.24
N TRP A 85 7.73 -1.36 3.99
CA TRP A 85 8.88 -1.54 3.11
C TRP A 85 10.15 -0.95 3.70
N PHE A 86 10.09 0.27 4.23
CA PHE A 86 11.26 0.92 4.77
C PHE A 86 11.79 0.19 6.00
N SER A 87 10.92 -0.22 6.92
CA SER A 87 11.29 -1.08 8.05
C SER A 87 11.91 -2.40 7.61
N TYR A 88 11.38 -3.03 6.56
CA TYR A 88 11.98 -4.25 6.00
C TYR A 88 13.40 -4.04 5.49
N GLN A 89 13.66 -2.90 4.83
CA GLN A 89 15.00 -2.59 4.36
C GLN A 89 15.95 -2.23 5.51
N LEU A 90 15.50 -1.45 6.49
CA LEU A 90 16.29 -1.10 7.68
C LEU A 90 16.65 -2.34 8.50
N ASN A 91 15.70 -3.26 8.72
CA ASN A 91 15.91 -4.49 9.49
C ASN A 91 16.98 -5.43 8.88
N LYS A 92 17.39 -5.18 7.63
CA LYS A 92 18.42 -5.97 6.95
C LYS A 92 19.81 -5.36 7.05
N ILE A 93 19.91 -4.06 7.29
CA ILE A 93 21.19 -3.34 7.28
C ILE A 93 21.62 -2.97 8.70
N THR A 94 22.92 -2.82 8.89
CA THR A 94 23.50 -2.37 10.16
C THR A 94 23.83 -0.87 10.10
N GLY A 95 24.18 -0.27 11.24
CA GLY A 95 24.69 1.11 11.30
C GLY A 95 23.63 2.23 11.39
N HIS A 96 22.34 1.89 11.40
CA HIS A 96 21.28 2.88 11.62
C HIS A 96 20.97 3.14 13.11
N ASN A 97 21.17 2.14 14.00
CA ASN A 97 20.97 2.21 15.46
C ASN A 97 19.63 2.78 15.92
N SER A 98 18.58 2.61 15.10
CA SER A 98 17.24 3.10 15.38
C SER A 98 16.28 1.95 15.66
N THR A 99 15.44 2.12 16.67
CA THR A 99 14.41 1.14 17.05
C THR A 99 13.11 1.33 16.26
N THR A 100 12.80 2.57 15.88
CA THR A 100 11.58 2.97 15.16
C THR A 100 11.92 3.85 13.96
N ILE A 101 10.99 4.01 13.02
CA ILE A 101 11.18 4.91 11.86
C ILE A 101 11.24 6.36 12.34
N ASN A 102 10.44 6.73 13.34
CA ASN A 102 10.46 8.08 13.91
C ASN A 102 11.84 8.42 14.50
N ASP A 103 12.44 7.49 15.26
CA ASP A 103 13.79 7.65 15.78
C ASP A 103 14.83 7.80 14.65
N PHE A 104 14.71 6.97 13.61
CA PHE A 104 15.55 7.06 12.42
C PHE A 104 15.45 8.43 11.75
N TYR A 105 14.23 8.90 11.50
CA TYR A 105 13.96 10.16 10.83
C TYR A 105 14.57 11.33 11.61
N ASN A 106 14.35 11.39 12.92
CA ASN A 106 14.88 12.44 13.78
C ASN A 106 16.41 12.44 13.83
N LYS A 107 17.05 11.28 13.92
CA LYS A 107 18.52 11.16 14.01
C LYS A 107 19.24 11.35 12.69
N LYS A 108 18.67 10.87 11.58
CA LYS A 108 19.39 10.73 10.30
C LYS A 108 18.89 11.66 9.20
N ILE A 109 17.65 12.16 9.28
CA ILE A 109 17.02 12.93 8.21
C ILE A 109 16.80 14.40 8.63
N LYS A 110 16.09 14.63 9.74
CA LYS A 110 15.53 15.95 10.10
C LYS A 110 16.52 17.12 9.99
N ASN A 111 17.74 16.94 10.48
CA ASN A 111 18.80 17.97 10.50
C ASN A 111 19.99 17.63 9.60
N ASN A 112 19.83 16.75 8.62
CA ASN A 112 20.91 16.33 7.75
C ASN A 112 20.90 17.11 6.42
N ASP A 113 22.01 17.78 6.11
CA ASP A 113 22.14 18.61 4.92
C ASP A 113 22.01 17.83 3.61
N LYS A 114 22.32 16.52 3.61
CA LYS A 114 22.13 15.66 2.43
C LYS A 114 20.68 15.63 1.93
N TYR A 115 19.72 15.83 2.84
CA TYR A 115 18.28 15.79 2.58
C TYR A 115 17.63 17.17 2.69
N LYS A 116 18.44 18.24 2.78
CA LYS A 116 17.95 19.61 2.91
C LYS A 116 17.01 19.98 1.76
N LYS A 117 17.34 19.63 0.52
CA LYS A 117 16.48 19.94 -0.63
C LYS A 117 15.10 19.31 -0.51
N PHE A 118 15.02 18.03 -0.09
CA PHE A 118 13.75 17.37 0.20
C PHE A 118 12.97 18.10 1.30
N ARG A 119 13.65 18.52 2.39
CA ARG A 119 13.00 19.22 3.51
C ARG A 119 12.52 20.63 3.13
N ASP A 120 13.32 21.36 2.36
CA ASP A 120 12.99 22.70 1.89
C ASP A 120 11.84 22.63 0.87
N ASP A 121 11.85 21.65 -0.04
CA ASP A 121 10.72 21.42 -0.94
C ASP A 121 9.50 20.85 -0.20
N SER A 122 9.68 20.00 0.82
CA SER A 122 8.57 19.49 1.63
C SER A 122 7.91 20.56 2.48
N SER A 123 8.63 21.60 2.87
CA SER A 123 8.07 22.77 3.56
C SER A 123 7.08 23.58 2.69
N LYS A 124 7.11 23.41 1.36
CA LYS A 124 6.10 23.97 0.45
C LYS A 124 4.80 23.16 0.46
N PHE A 125 4.84 21.94 1.00
CA PHE A 125 3.74 20.98 1.09
C PHE A 125 3.40 20.75 2.57
N THR A 126 2.72 21.70 3.23
CA THR A 126 2.15 21.56 4.61
C THR A 126 3.03 20.84 5.63
N ASN A 127 3.69 21.57 6.55
CA ASN A 127 4.39 21.07 7.75
C ASN A 127 4.64 19.54 7.80
N LEU A 128 5.58 19.02 6.99
CA LEU A 128 5.96 17.60 6.93
C LEU A 128 6.06 16.96 8.34
N ASP A 129 6.70 17.68 9.26
CA ASP A 129 6.86 17.24 10.64
C ASP A 129 5.51 17.09 11.37
N GLU A 130 4.54 17.98 11.13
CA GLU A 130 3.21 17.90 11.71
C GLU A 130 2.43 16.68 11.18
N ASP A 131 2.52 16.41 9.88
CA ASP A 131 1.88 15.25 9.27
C ASP A 131 2.48 13.92 9.75
N LEU A 132 3.81 13.87 9.89
CA LEU A 132 4.49 12.71 10.47
C LEU A 132 4.12 12.55 11.96
N ASN A 133 3.99 13.65 12.71
CA ASN A 133 3.55 13.63 14.10
C ASN A 133 2.13 13.07 14.25
N LYS A 134 1.20 13.44 13.36
CA LYS A 134 -0.17 12.87 13.31
C LYS A 134 -0.17 11.35 13.03
N LYS A 135 0.91 10.81 12.47
CA LYS A 135 1.09 9.38 12.16
C LYS A 135 2.12 8.69 13.05
N SER A 136 2.50 9.34 14.16
CA SER A 136 3.54 8.86 15.07
C SER A 136 3.23 7.47 15.63
N ASP A 137 1.96 7.12 15.86
CA ASP A 137 1.53 5.78 16.28
C ASP A 137 2.06 4.67 15.37
N PHE A 138 2.09 4.90 14.06
CA PHE A 138 2.63 3.94 13.10
C PHE A 138 4.16 4.02 13.01
N LEU A 139 4.73 5.23 13.04
CA LEU A 139 6.17 5.46 12.92
C LEU A 139 6.96 5.01 14.15
N ASN A 140 6.30 4.90 15.31
CA ASN A 140 6.84 4.43 16.58
C ASN A 140 6.72 2.91 16.76
N ILE A 141 6.14 2.17 15.80
CA ILE A 141 6.21 0.70 15.80
C ILE A 141 7.67 0.28 15.66
N ASN A 142 8.07 -0.75 16.40
CA ASN A 142 9.41 -1.33 16.30
C ASN A 142 9.70 -1.76 14.85
N ILE A 143 10.85 -1.36 14.29
CA ILE A 143 11.24 -1.66 12.91
C ILE A 143 11.17 -3.16 12.61
N LYS A 144 11.59 -4.02 13.55
CA LYS A 144 11.54 -5.47 13.37
C LYS A 144 10.10 -5.98 13.26
N ASP A 145 9.18 -5.45 14.04
CA ASP A 145 7.77 -5.83 13.97
C ASP A 145 7.11 -5.28 12.70
N LEU A 146 7.31 -3.99 12.39
CA LEU A 146 6.75 -3.35 11.22
C LEU A 146 7.27 -3.97 9.90
N SER A 147 8.51 -4.47 9.90
CA SER A 147 9.10 -5.14 8.73
C SER A 147 8.32 -6.38 8.28
N LYS A 148 7.64 -7.08 9.19
CA LYS A 148 6.93 -8.32 8.88
C LYS A 148 5.69 -8.10 8.02
N PHE A 149 5.15 -6.89 8.00
CA PHE A 149 4.01 -6.51 7.16
C PHE A 149 4.39 -6.29 5.69
N TYR A 150 5.69 -6.22 5.36
CA TYR A 150 6.12 -6.01 3.98
C TYR A 150 5.91 -7.24 3.09
N ASP A 151 6.13 -8.45 3.60
CA ASP A 151 5.98 -9.68 2.82
C ASP A 151 4.53 -9.91 2.32
N PRO A 152 3.46 -9.83 3.16
CA PRO A 152 2.09 -9.92 2.65
C PRO A 152 1.74 -8.77 1.70
N PHE A 153 2.24 -7.55 1.95
CA PHE A 153 2.07 -6.44 1.01
C PHE A 153 2.71 -6.73 -0.36
N LYS A 154 3.91 -7.31 -0.38
CA LYS A 154 4.58 -7.70 -1.61
C LYS A 154 3.80 -8.77 -2.39
N LEU A 155 3.23 -9.76 -1.68
CA LEU A 155 2.35 -10.77 -2.29
C LEU A 155 1.09 -10.13 -2.87
N LEU A 156 0.47 -9.22 -2.12
CA LEU A 156 -0.68 -8.45 -2.57
C LEU A 156 -0.38 -7.70 -3.88
N CYS A 157 0.76 -6.99 -3.95
CA CYS A 157 1.17 -6.32 -5.17
C CYS A 157 1.39 -7.26 -6.36
N SER A 158 1.96 -8.44 -6.11
CA SER A 158 2.12 -9.45 -7.16
C SER A 158 0.77 -9.90 -7.72
N MET A 159 -0.24 -10.08 -6.86
CA MET A 159 -1.57 -10.48 -7.30
C MET A 159 -2.27 -9.37 -8.10
N TYR A 160 -2.18 -8.11 -7.66
CA TYR A 160 -2.68 -6.97 -8.43
C TYR A 160 -2.02 -6.87 -9.81
N GLY A 161 -0.70 -7.08 -9.90
CA GLY A 161 0.03 -7.12 -11.16
C GLY A 161 -0.44 -8.24 -12.10
N ASN A 162 -0.63 -9.45 -11.57
CA ASN A 162 -1.13 -10.58 -12.34
C ASN A 162 -2.56 -10.36 -12.83
N ALA A 163 -3.45 -9.86 -11.96
CA ALA A 163 -4.84 -9.55 -12.32
C ALA A 163 -4.91 -8.48 -13.41
N ALA A 164 -4.08 -7.43 -13.35
CA ALA A 164 -4.02 -6.39 -14.39
C ALA A 164 -3.52 -6.92 -15.75
N MET A 165 -2.79 -8.04 -15.76
CA MET A 165 -2.36 -8.73 -16.98
C MET A 165 -3.36 -9.79 -17.46
N ASN A 166 -4.50 -9.95 -16.77
CA ASN A 166 -5.46 -11.05 -16.96
C ASN A 166 -4.80 -12.44 -16.87
N ILE A 167 -3.77 -12.56 -16.03
CA ILE A 167 -3.13 -13.84 -15.73
C ILE A 167 -3.95 -14.49 -14.61
N ASN A 168 -4.94 -15.29 -15.01
CA ASN A 168 -5.89 -15.97 -14.11
C ASN A 168 -5.54 -17.46 -13.96
N ASP A 169 -4.25 -17.77 -13.80
CA ASP A 169 -3.73 -19.14 -13.78
C ASP A 169 -3.35 -19.61 -12.35
N ALA A 170 -2.78 -20.82 -12.25
CA ALA A 170 -2.30 -21.39 -10.99
C ALA A 170 -1.34 -20.46 -10.22
N THR A 171 -0.63 -19.56 -10.89
CA THR A 171 0.30 -18.60 -10.27
C THR A 171 -0.43 -17.61 -9.38
N LEU A 172 -1.57 -17.07 -9.83
CA LEU A 172 -2.38 -16.14 -9.05
C LEU A 172 -2.96 -16.85 -7.82
N SER A 173 -3.51 -18.05 -8.00
CA SER A 173 -4.06 -18.87 -6.91
C SER A 173 -2.99 -19.21 -5.87
N ASN A 174 -1.80 -19.65 -6.31
CA ASN A 174 -0.69 -19.97 -5.40
C ASN A 174 -0.24 -18.75 -4.59
N THR A 175 -0.13 -17.58 -5.25
CA THR A 175 0.23 -16.33 -4.58
C THR A 175 -0.81 -15.91 -3.55
N ALA A 176 -2.10 -16.10 -3.86
CA ALA A 176 -3.19 -15.81 -2.93
C ALA A 176 -3.20 -16.74 -1.72
N THR A 177 -2.93 -18.04 -1.92
CA THR A 177 -2.74 -18.98 -0.81
C THR A 177 -1.58 -18.56 0.09
N SER A 178 -0.44 -18.18 -0.49
CA SER A 178 0.69 -17.64 0.29
C SER A 178 0.31 -16.36 1.05
N PHE A 179 -0.45 -15.47 0.43
CA PHE A 179 -0.94 -14.26 1.08
C PHE A 179 -1.85 -14.60 2.28
N VAL A 180 -2.85 -15.47 2.09
CA VAL A 180 -3.78 -15.84 3.19
C VAL A 180 -3.03 -16.49 4.34
N ASN A 181 -2.08 -17.40 4.07
CA ASN A 181 -1.30 -18.04 5.12
C ASN A 181 -0.45 -17.04 5.92
N THR A 182 0.32 -16.19 5.21
CA THR A 182 1.17 -15.17 5.85
C THR A 182 0.34 -14.12 6.59
N TYR A 183 -0.80 -13.71 6.03
CA TYR A 183 -1.75 -12.81 6.68
C TYR A 183 -2.32 -13.42 7.96
N THR A 184 -2.75 -14.69 7.94
CA THR A 184 -3.33 -15.35 9.12
C THR A 184 -2.30 -15.45 10.26
N GLU A 185 -1.05 -15.81 9.95
CA GLU A 185 0.03 -15.82 10.95
C GLU A 185 0.25 -14.43 11.56
N LEU A 186 0.30 -13.38 10.73
CA LEU A 186 0.44 -12.01 11.21
C LEU A 186 -0.75 -11.56 12.05
N ASN A 187 -1.97 -11.86 11.60
CA ASN A 187 -3.20 -11.50 12.30
C ASN A 187 -3.23 -12.11 13.70
N ASN A 188 -2.90 -13.39 13.83
CA ASN A 188 -2.86 -14.06 15.14
C ASN A 188 -1.83 -13.45 16.08
N ASN A 189 -0.69 -12.99 15.54
CA ASN A 189 0.41 -12.44 16.32
C ASN A 189 0.23 -10.95 16.69
N TYR A 190 -0.47 -10.16 15.87
CA TYR A 190 -0.47 -8.70 15.95
C TYR A 190 -1.84 -8.05 16.10
N ASN A 191 -2.95 -8.72 15.80
CA ASN A 191 -4.29 -8.11 15.84
C ASN A 191 -4.66 -7.55 17.24
N ALA A 192 -4.22 -8.22 18.30
CA ALA A 192 -4.46 -7.80 19.68
C ALA A 192 -3.35 -6.88 20.25
N LYS A 193 -2.28 -6.57 19.48
CA LYS A 193 -1.12 -5.81 19.96
C LYS A 193 -1.29 -4.29 19.89
N GLY A 194 -2.46 -3.80 19.47
CA GLY A 194 -2.82 -2.38 19.48
C GLY A 194 -3.45 -1.90 18.18
N THR A 195 -4.05 -0.71 18.25
CA THR A 195 -4.83 -0.11 17.15
C THR A 195 -4.02 0.10 15.88
N ALA A 196 -2.75 0.49 15.99
CA ALA A 196 -1.91 0.71 14.81
C ALA A 196 -1.69 -0.59 14.01
N TYR A 197 -1.45 -1.71 14.69
CA TYR A 197 -1.30 -3.03 14.04
C TYR A 197 -2.59 -3.51 13.39
N SER A 198 -3.72 -3.37 14.09
CA SER A 198 -5.03 -3.77 13.55
C SER A 198 -5.42 -2.93 12.33
N GLN A 199 -5.05 -1.65 12.28
CA GLN A 199 -5.24 -0.80 11.11
C GLN A 199 -4.39 -1.23 9.91
N ILE A 200 -3.12 -1.65 10.12
CA ILE A 200 -2.28 -2.19 9.04
C ILE A 200 -2.86 -3.50 8.49
N LEU A 201 -3.29 -4.41 9.39
CA LEU A 201 -3.97 -5.65 9.00
C LEU A 201 -5.26 -5.38 8.23
N SER A 202 -6.06 -4.42 8.71
CA SER A 202 -7.30 -4.00 8.05
C SER A 202 -7.06 -3.47 6.64
N ALA A 203 -6.02 -2.67 6.43
CA ALA A 203 -5.63 -2.19 5.10
C ALA A 203 -5.28 -3.34 4.15
N LEU A 204 -4.45 -4.28 4.59
CA LEU A 204 -4.08 -5.47 3.81
C LEU A 204 -5.31 -6.33 3.45
N SER A 205 -6.17 -6.60 4.41
CA SER A 205 -7.39 -7.39 4.22
C SER A 205 -8.37 -6.72 3.27
N THR A 206 -8.57 -5.42 3.44
CA THR A 206 -9.45 -4.63 2.58
C THR A 206 -8.93 -4.58 1.14
N ASP A 207 -7.63 -4.37 0.94
CA ASP A 207 -7.05 -4.37 -0.39
C ASP A 207 -7.09 -5.75 -1.05
N TYR A 208 -6.94 -6.83 -0.30
CA TYR A 208 -7.13 -8.19 -0.81
C TYR A 208 -8.59 -8.44 -1.22
N ASN A 209 -9.55 -8.07 -0.39
CA ASN A 209 -10.97 -8.22 -0.71
C ASN A 209 -11.37 -7.37 -1.93
N ASN A 210 -10.82 -6.16 -2.06
CA ASN A 210 -10.99 -5.32 -3.24
C ASN A 210 -10.41 -5.94 -4.52
N LEU A 211 -9.32 -6.72 -4.41
CA LEU A 211 -8.81 -7.47 -5.56
C LEU A 211 -9.79 -8.56 -5.98
N LYS A 212 -10.32 -9.31 -5.01
CA LYS A 212 -11.31 -10.36 -5.25
C LYS A 212 -12.57 -9.83 -5.95
N THR A 213 -13.04 -8.64 -5.61
CA THR A 213 -14.22 -8.04 -6.24
C THR A 213 -13.94 -7.52 -7.65
N LYS A 214 -12.75 -6.96 -7.91
CA LYS A 214 -12.38 -6.44 -9.23
C LYS A 214 -12.08 -7.52 -10.25
N CYS A 215 -11.53 -8.66 -9.81
CA CYS A 215 -11.16 -9.73 -10.70
C CYS A 215 -12.34 -10.68 -10.95
N LYS A 216 -12.97 -10.56 -12.12
CA LYS A 216 -14.19 -11.31 -12.51
C LYS A 216 -13.99 -12.82 -12.57
N ASP A 217 -12.78 -13.30 -12.91
CA ASP A 217 -12.46 -14.74 -12.99
C ASP A 217 -11.71 -15.26 -11.75
N CYS A 218 -11.51 -14.42 -10.73
CA CYS A 218 -10.80 -14.79 -9.49
C CYS A 218 -11.73 -15.41 -8.43
N SER A 219 -12.88 -15.92 -8.82
CA SER A 219 -13.91 -16.48 -7.93
C SER A 219 -13.39 -17.60 -7.03
N SER A 220 -12.24 -18.20 -7.37
CA SER A 220 -11.55 -19.26 -6.62
C SER A 220 -10.55 -18.76 -5.56
N LEU A 221 -10.34 -17.45 -5.40
CA LEU A 221 -9.34 -16.96 -4.44
C LEU A 221 -9.74 -17.24 -2.98
N PRO A 222 -8.83 -17.81 -2.16
CA PRO A 222 -9.13 -18.21 -0.80
C PRO A 222 -9.65 -17.04 0.04
N ALA A 223 -10.60 -17.30 0.92
CA ALA A 223 -11.08 -16.30 1.88
C ALA A 223 -10.06 -16.14 3.02
N ILE A 224 -9.92 -14.92 3.54
CA ILE A 224 -9.22 -14.69 4.79
C ILE A 224 -10.10 -15.26 5.91
N LYS A 225 -9.60 -16.26 6.63
CA LYS A 225 -10.27 -16.74 7.84
C LYS A 225 -9.82 -15.84 8.99
N THR A 226 -10.67 -14.89 9.38
CA THR A 226 -10.48 -14.15 10.64
C THR A 226 -11.10 -14.94 11.78
N THR A 227 -10.30 -15.42 12.72
CA THR A 227 -10.79 -15.86 14.02
C THR A 227 -11.34 -14.61 14.73
N GLN A 228 -12.66 -14.46 14.77
CA GLN A 228 -13.29 -13.40 15.55
C GLN A 228 -13.08 -13.71 17.04
N ASN A 229 -11.95 -13.27 17.59
CA ASN A 229 -11.92 -13.02 19.03
C ASN A 229 -12.71 -11.73 19.22
N HIS A 230 -13.97 -11.89 19.62
CA HIS A 230 -14.86 -10.81 20.00
C HIS A 230 -14.25 -10.05 21.18
N VAL A 231 -13.38 -9.08 20.89
CA VAL A 231 -12.90 -8.13 21.89
C VAL A 231 -14.06 -7.19 22.15
N LEU A 232 -14.72 -7.40 23.30
CA LEU A 232 -15.58 -6.41 23.93
C LEU A 232 -14.85 -5.06 23.87
N SER A 233 -15.42 -4.11 23.14
CA SER A 233 -15.09 -2.70 23.38
C SER A 233 -15.42 -2.40 24.83
N SER A 234 -14.39 -2.17 25.64
CA SER A 234 -14.55 -1.59 26.97
C SER A 234 -15.12 -0.19 26.77
N LYS A 235 -16.41 -0.06 27.02
CA LYS A 235 -17.09 1.21 27.21
C LYS A 235 -16.96 1.49 28.70
N ASN A 236 -15.97 2.28 29.09
CA ASN A 236 -15.84 2.70 30.49
C ASN A 236 -16.88 3.79 30.78
N ASN A 237 -17.93 3.34 31.48
CA ASN A 237 -18.60 3.91 32.64
C ASN A 237 -18.80 5.45 32.73
N SER A 238 -20.07 5.84 32.66
CA SER A 238 -20.67 6.81 33.57
C SER A 238 -21.97 6.17 34.10
N GLU A 239 -22.10 6.21 35.42
CA GLU A 239 -23.07 5.54 36.28
C GLU A 239 -24.53 5.99 36.03
N GLN A 240 -25.51 5.08 36.10
CA GLN A 240 -26.55 5.15 37.14
C GLN A 240 -27.42 3.88 37.24
N SER A 241 -27.71 3.56 38.49
CA SER A 241 -28.51 2.49 39.10
C SER A 241 -29.84 2.07 38.44
N SER A 242 -30.11 0.75 38.46
CA SER A 242 -31.23 0.08 39.17
C SER A 242 -31.95 -1.02 38.37
N GLY A 243 -32.19 -2.17 39.03
CA GLY A 243 -33.47 -2.90 38.93
C GLY A 243 -33.59 -4.12 37.99
N GLN A 244 -33.47 -5.31 38.60
CA GLN A 244 -34.38 -6.46 38.51
C GLN A 244 -34.38 -7.46 37.31
N SER A 245 -34.08 -8.71 37.70
CA SER A 245 -34.34 -10.05 37.13
C SER A 245 -35.45 -10.22 36.08
N SER A 246 -35.18 -10.97 35.01
CA SER A 246 -35.75 -12.33 34.77
C SER A 246 -35.57 -12.83 33.33
N ARG A 247 -35.56 -14.16 33.18
CA ARG A 247 -35.41 -14.97 31.96
C ARG A 247 -36.50 -14.71 30.92
N GLN A 248 -36.15 -14.68 29.62
CA GLN A 248 -36.60 -15.68 28.61
C GLN A 248 -36.12 -15.32 27.20
N PHE A 249 -35.59 -16.34 26.52
CA PHE A 249 -35.45 -16.40 25.07
C PHE A 249 -36.82 -16.24 24.39
N SER A 250 -36.94 -15.36 23.40
CA SER A 250 -37.82 -15.60 22.25
C SER A 250 -37.45 -14.71 21.06
N ALA A 251 -37.33 -15.34 19.90
CA ALA A 251 -37.07 -14.71 18.62
C ALA A 251 -38.27 -13.88 18.15
N LYS A 252 -38.03 -12.68 17.61
CA LYS A 252 -38.98 -12.07 16.67
C LYS A 252 -38.30 -11.16 15.66
N THR A 253 -38.54 -11.54 14.41
CA THR A 253 -38.36 -10.85 13.15
C THR A 253 -38.94 -9.43 13.22
N TYR A 254 -38.19 -8.42 12.75
CA TYR A 254 -38.73 -7.09 12.46
C TYR A 254 -38.86 -6.93 10.94
N GLU A 255 -40.10 -6.89 10.51
CA GLU A 255 -40.54 -6.40 9.21
C GLU A 255 -40.57 -4.86 9.30
N VAL A 256 -39.74 -4.19 8.48
CA VAL A 256 -39.72 -2.72 8.39
C VAL A 256 -40.42 -2.33 7.09
N THR A 257 -41.68 -1.92 7.20
CA THR A 257 -42.41 -1.24 6.12
C THR A 257 -42.07 0.25 6.19
N SER A 258 -41.37 0.76 5.18
CA SER A 258 -41.12 2.20 4.99
C SER A 258 -41.86 2.67 3.74
N SER A 259 -42.74 3.66 3.91
CA SER A 259 -43.42 4.35 2.80
C SER A 259 -42.48 5.36 2.14
N SER A 260 -42.57 5.39 0.81
CA SER A 260 -41.70 6.08 -0.14
C SER A 260 -42.31 7.42 -0.57
N SER A 261 -41.49 8.48 -0.71
CA SER A 261 -41.82 9.65 -1.54
C SER A 261 -40.93 9.67 -2.79
N ILE A 262 -41.52 9.26 -3.91
CA ILE A 262 -40.90 9.25 -5.24
C ILE A 262 -41.24 10.55 -5.95
N GLY A 263 -40.25 11.42 -6.06
CA GLY A 263 -40.30 12.61 -6.89
C GLY A 263 -38.98 13.35 -6.75
N ASN A 264 -38.11 13.24 -7.77
CA ASN A 264 -36.87 14.03 -8.03
C ASN A 264 -35.56 13.24 -8.24
N LYS A 265 -35.56 11.90 -8.27
CA LYS A 265 -34.33 11.12 -8.55
C LYS A 265 -33.95 10.94 -10.03
N LEU A 266 -34.79 11.33 -10.99
CA LEU A 266 -34.54 11.07 -12.42
C LEU A 266 -33.57 12.06 -13.09
N PHE A 267 -33.47 13.31 -12.62
CA PHE A 267 -32.61 14.32 -13.25
C PHE A 267 -31.12 14.21 -12.84
N THR A 268 -30.82 13.73 -11.63
CA THR A 268 -29.43 13.56 -11.16
C THR A 268 -28.71 12.41 -11.89
N VAL A 269 -29.46 11.40 -12.35
CA VAL A 269 -28.89 10.18 -12.94
C VAL A 269 -28.38 10.43 -14.37
N LEU A 270 -29.03 11.28 -15.17
CA LEU A 270 -28.60 11.55 -16.56
C LEU A 270 -27.29 12.36 -16.63
N SER A 271 -27.04 13.26 -15.68
CA SER A 271 -25.84 14.12 -15.68
C SER A 271 -24.54 13.34 -15.38
N ILE A 272 -24.65 12.26 -14.59
CA ILE A 272 -23.48 11.44 -14.19
C ILE A 272 -22.95 10.60 -15.36
N PHE A 273 -23.83 10.12 -16.26
CA PHE A 273 -23.40 9.29 -17.39
C PHE A 273 -22.61 10.07 -18.45
N GLY A 274 -22.89 11.36 -18.65
CA GLY A 274 -22.14 12.23 -19.58
C GLY A 274 -20.67 12.44 -19.16
N ALA A 275 -20.43 12.65 -17.86
CA ALA A 275 -19.07 12.81 -17.33
C ALA A 275 -18.25 11.52 -17.43
N ILE A 276 -18.86 10.36 -17.13
CA ILE A 276 -18.18 9.05 -17.20
C ILE A 276 -17.69 8.75 -18.62
N ALA A 277 -18.49 9.06 -19.65
CA ALA A 277 -18.09 8.85 -21.04
C ALA A 277 -16.89 9.73 -21.46
N PHE A 278 -16.85 10.99 -21.00
CA PHE A 278 -15.75 11.90 -21.32
C PHE A 278 -14.42 11.48 -20.67
N PHE A 279 -14.44 11.04 -19.40
CA PHE A 279 -13.23 10.56 -18.70
C PHE A 279 -12.73 9.19 -19.21
N LEU A 280 -13.62 8.31 -19.66
CA LEU A 280 -13.23 7.04 -20.30
C LEU A 280 -12.55 7.26 -21.66
N GLY A 281 -12.98 8.26 -22.43
CA GLY A 281 -12.35 8.61 -23.71
C GLY A 281 -10.89 9.04 -23.59
N ILE A 282 -10.56 9.83 -22.56
CA ILE A 282 -9.19 10.32 -22.33
C ILE A 282 -8.29 9.20 -21.77
N SER A 283 -8.77 8.43 -20.79
CA SER A 283 -8.01 7.34 -20.17
C SER A 283 -7.73 6.16 -21.13
N TYR A 284 -8.66 5.86 -22.05
CA TYR A 284 -8.45 4.85 -23.09
C TYR A 284 -7.29 5.20 -24.04
N LYS A 285 -7.15 6.48 -24.43
CA LYS A 285 -6.09 6.95 -25.34
C LYS A 285 -4.68 6.82 -24.73
N TYR A 286 -4.51 7.14 -23.45
CA TYR A 286 -3.21 7.01 -22.75
C TYR A 286 -2.90 5.56 -22.35
N SER A 287 -3.91 4.76 -22.02
CA SER A 287 -3.75 3.33 -21.71
C SER A 287 -3.32 2.53 -22.94
N LEU A 288 -3.97 2.73 -24.09
CA LEU A 288 -3.64 2.03 -25.34
C LEU A 288 -2.20 2.33 -25.81
N PHE A 289 -1.70 3.55 -25.57
CA PHE A 289 -0.34 3.94 -25.90
C PHE A 289 0.71 3.29 -24.99
N GLY A 290 0.41 3.13 -23.70
CA GLY A 290 1.27 2.42 -22.73
C GLY A 290 1.32 0.91 -22.97
N PHE A 291 0.19 0.29 -23.29
CA PHE A 291 0.10 -1.16 -23.57
C PHE A 291 0.83 -1.54 -24.86
N ARG A 292 0.70 -0.76 -25.95
CA ARG A 292 1.43 -0.99 -27.20
C ARG A 292 2.95 -1.01 -27.01
N LYS A 293 3.48 -0.11 -26.16
CA LYS A 293 4.92 0.00 -25.89
C LYS A 293 5.46 -1.16 -25.03
N ARG A 294 4.63 -1.75 -24.16
CA ARG A 294 4.98 -2.95 -23.38
C ARG A 294 4.93 -4.22 -24.22
N ALA A 295 3.90 -4.39 -25.06
CA ALA A 295 3.75 -5.54 -25.95
C ALA A 295 4.90 -5.63 -26.99
N GLN A 296 5.26 -4.51 -27.62
CA GLN A 296 6.41 -4.47 -28.54
C GLN A 296 7.74 -4.86 -27.85
N LYS A 297 7.93 -4.44 -26.59
CA LYS A 297 9.14 -4.74 -25.82
C LYS A 297 9.23 -6.20 -25.39
N GLN A 298 8.10 -6.87 -25.14
CA GLN A 298 8.06 -8.32 -24.90
C GLN A 298 8.30 -9.11 -26.19
N TYR A 299 7.66 -8.72 -27.30
CA TYR A 299 7.89 -9.33 -28.62
C TYR A 299 9.38 -9.27 -29.04
N LEU A 300 10.03 -8.12 -28.85
CA LEU A 300 11.47 -7.96 -29.12
C LEU A 300 12.34 -8.86 -28.23
N ARG A 301 11.97 -9.06 -26.96
CA ARG A 301 12.70 -9.96 -26.03
C ARG A 301 12.56 -11.43 -26.40
N GLU A 302 11.38 -11.86 -26.81
CA GLU A 302 11.15 -13.23 -27.29
C GLU A 302 11.90 -13.50 -28.60
N LYS A 303 11.90 -12.53 -29.53
CA LYS A 303 12.65 -12.64 -30.79
C LYS A 303 14.16 -12.79 -30.54
N ILE A 304 14.73 -12.01 -29.63
CA ILE A 304 16.14 -12.13 -29.22
C ILE A 304 16.40 -13.49 -28.54
N ARG A 305 15.49 -13.97 -27.68
CA ARG A 305 15.63 -15.29 -27.02
C ARG A 305 15.59 -16.44 -28.03
N ASN A 306 14.74 -16.36 -29.05
CA ASN A 306 14.65 -17.37 -30.11
C ASN A 306 15.86 -17.36 -31.04
N ILE A 307 16.42 -16.18 -31.34
CA ILE A 307 17.68 -16.07 -32.10
C ILE A 307 18.84 -16.68 -31.29
N LYS A 308 18.96 -16.36 -29.99
CA LYS A 308 19.98 -16.96 -29.12
C LYS A 308 19.87 -18.49 -29.06
N LYS A 309 18.66 -19.05 -28.98
CA LYS A 309 18.44 -20.49 -29.02
C LYS A 309 18.88 -21.14 -30.34
N LYS A 310 18.71 -20.45 -31.47
CA LYS A 310 19.14 -20.94 -32.79
C LYS A 310 20.66 -20.87 -33.00
N MET A 311 21.36 -19.94 -32.33
CA MET A 311 22.82 -19.82 -32.42
C MET A 311 23.55 -20.78 -31.46
N SER A 312 22.83 -21.42 -30.54
CA SER A 312 23.33 -22.42 -29.59
C SER A 312 23.04 -23.87 -30.02
N CYS A 313 22.67 -24.08 -31.29
CA CYS A 313 22.56 -25.38 -31.94
C CYS A 313 23.54 -25.46 -33.10
#